data_AF-A0A8T3VGX9-F1
#
_entry.id   AF-A0A8T3VGX9-F1
#
_cell.length_a   1.000
_cell.length_b   1.000
_cell.length_c   1.000
_cell.angle_alpha   90.00
_cell.angle_beta   90.00
_cell.angle_gamma   90.00
#
_symmetry.space_group_name_H-M   'P 1'
#
loop_
_entity.id
_entity.type
_entity.pdbx_description
1 polymer ?
#
loop_
_entity_poly.entity_id
_entity_poly.type
_entity_poly.pdbx_seq_one_letter_code
_entity_poly.pdbx_strand_id
1 'polypeptide(L)'
;MSLFESYERRIDQIIPVLEKYDIKDLEEAKQICLDKGFDPYEIVKGVQPICFENACWAYTLGAAIAIKQGCTKASDAAKAIGEGLQAFCIPGSVADDRQVGLGHGNLASMLLSDESECFAFLAGHESFAAAEGAIGIANSANEVRQKPLRVILNGLGKDAALIISRINGFTHVETEFDYFTGEVKVVK
;
A
#
# COMPACT_ATOMS: atom_id res chain seq x y z
N MET A 1 7.00 -12.77 -26.81
CA MET A 1 5.87 -12.07 -26.17
C MET A 1 6.45 -11.17 -25.09
N SER A 2 5.92 -9.96 -24.92
CA SER A 2 6.32 -9.08 -23.82
C SER A 2 5.92 -9.70 -22.47
N LEU A 3 6.77 -9.57 -21.44
CA LEU A 3 6.53 -10.15 -20.12
C LEU A 3 5.31 -9.57 -19.39
N PHE A 4 4.91 -8.34 -19.73
CA PHE A 4 3.78 -7.63 -19.13
C PHE A 4 3.25 -6.50 -20.03
N GLU A 5 2.16 -5.87 -19.62
CA GLU A 5 1.43 -4.85 -20.36
C GLU A 5 2.20 -3.52 -20.45
N SER A 6 2.20 -2.93 -21.65
CA SER A 6 2.93 -1.68 -21.95
C SER A 6 4.45 -1.77 -21.67
N TYR A 7 5.05 -2.95 -21.89
CA TYR A 7 6.47 -3.21 -21.66
C TYR A 7 7.40 -2.10 -22.17
N GLU A 8 7.28 -1.71 -23.45
CA GLU A 8 8.10 -0.67 -24.08
C GLU A 8 7.98 0.69 -23.39
N ARG A 9 6.85 0.98 -22.75
CA ARG A 9 6.63 2.25 -22.04
C ARG A 9 7.17 2.25 -20.61
N ARG A 10 7.51 1.08 -20.05
CA ARG A 10 7.94 0.93 -18.65
C ARG A 10 9.40 0.51 -18.52
N ILE A 11 9.94 -0.22 -19.50
CA ILE A 11 11.25 -0.86 -19.38
C ILE A 11 12.39 0.12 -19.09
N ASP A 12 12.33 1.33 -19.66
CA ASP A 12 13.31 2.39 -19.42
C ASP A 12 13.29 2.95 -17.98
N GLN A 13 12.19 2.78 -17.24
CA GLN A 13 12.15 3.07 -15.79
C GLN A 13 12.61 1.88 -14.94
N ILE A 14 12.42 0.65 -15.44
CA ILE A 14 12.73 -0.58 -14.71
C ILE A 14 14.24 -0.89 -14.76
N ILE A 15 14.88 -0.75 -15.93
CA ILE A 15 16.31 -1.04 -16.12
C ILE A 15 17.20 -0.30 -15.10
N PRO A 16 17.06 1.03 -14.90
CA PRO A 16 17.89 1.73 -13.92
C PRO A 16 17.74 1.21 -12.48
N VAL A 17 16.55 0.72 -12.13
CA VAL A 17 16.29 0.15 -10.79
C VAL A 17 16.91 -1.23 -10.66
N LEU A 18 16.82 -2.07 -11.70
CA LEU A 18 17.51 -3.36 -11.77
C LEU A 18 19.03 -3.18 -11.61
N GLU A 19 19.62 -2.26 -12.39
CA GLU A 19 21.05 -1.93 -12.33
C GLU A 19 21.47 -1.39 -10.96
N LYS A 20 20.67 -0.51 -10.34
CA LYS A 20 20.92 0.04 -8.99
C LYS A 20 21.12 -1.05 -7.93
N TYR A 21 20.47 -2.21 -8.08
CA TYR A 21 20.50 -3.30 -7.10
C TYR A 21 21.29 -4.53 -7.56
N ASP A 22 22.07 -4.39 -8.63
CA ASP A 22 22.83 -5.48 -9.25
C ASP A 22 21.93 -6.70 -9.53
N ILE A 23 20.76 -6.45 -10.12
CA ILE A 23 19.83 -7.46 -10.62
C ILE A 23 19.84 -7.35 -12.15
N LYS A 24 20.20 -8.43 -12.84
CA LYS A 24 20.37 -8.53 -14.28
C LYS A 24 19.06 -8.33 -15.04
N ASP A 25 18.00 -9.01 -14.62
CA ASP A 25 16.69 -8.99 -15.27
C ASP A 25 15.58 -9.42 -14.29
N LEU A 26 14.32 -9.34 -14.72
CA LEU A 26 13.16 -9.69 -13.88
C LEU A 26 13.10 -11.18 -13.54
N GLU A 27 13.65 -12.05 -14.39
CA GLU A 27 13.71 -13.49 -14.09
C GLU A 27 14.72 -13.76 -12.97
N GLU A 28 15.86 -13.06 -12.95
CA GLU A 28 16.77 -13.11 -11.80
C GLU A 28 16.10 -12.55 -10.54
N ALA A 29 15.32 -11.46 -10.64
CA ALA A 29 14.55 -10.94 -9.50
C ALA A 29 13.61 -12.01 -8.93
N LYS A 30 12.94 -12.77 -9.80
CA LYS A 30 12.10 -13.91 -9.39
C LYS A 30 12.93 -15.02 -8.74
N GLN A 31 14.05 -15.40 -9.34
CA GLN A 31 14.92 -16.46 -8.81
C GLN A 31 15.46 -16.10 -7.41
N ILE A 32 15.86 -14.85 -7.17
CA ILE A 32 16.30 -14.36 -5.85
C ILE A 32 15.23 -14.63 -4.78
N CYS A 33 13.95 -14.44 -5.11
CA CYS A 33 12.85 -14.71 -4.19
C CYS A 33 12.60 -16.21 -4.01
N LEU A 34 12.61 -16.98 -5.10
CA LEU A 34 12.44 -18.43 -5.08
C LEU A 34 13.54 -19.13 -4.26
N ASP A 35 14.78 -18.65 -4.34
CA ASP A 35 15.90 -19.14 -3.54
C ASP A 35 15.70 -18.92 -2.03
N LYS A 36 14.86 -17.93 -1.66
CA LYS A 36 14.40 -17.70 -0.28
C LYS A 36 13.14 -18.50 0.09
N GLY A 37 12.58 -19.27 -0.84
CA GLY A 37 11.49 -20.20 -0.59
C GLY A 37 10.09 -19.62 -0.76
N PHE A 38 9.93 -18.48 -1.45
CA PHE A 38 8.61 -17.90 -1.74
C PHE A 38 8.55 -17.28 -3.14
N ASP A 39 7.34 -17.18 -3.70
CA ASP A 39 7.11 -16.63 -5.04
C ASP A 39 6.19 -15.40 -4.96
N PRO A 40 6.72 -14.16 -5.00
CA PRO A 40 5.91 -12.95 -4.98
C PRO A 40 4.92 -12.87 -6.13
N TYR A 41 5.27 -13.43 -7.29
CA TYR A 41 4.44 -13.40 -8.48
C TYR A 41 3.16 -14.23 -8.24
N GLU A 42 3.29 -15.45 -7.74
CA GLU A 42 2.14 -16.31 -7.43
C GLU A 42 1.35 -15.79 -6.22
N ILE A 43 2.01 -15.17 -5.24
CA ILE A 43 1.32 -14.52 -4.12
C ILE A 43 0.39 -13.40 -4.62
N VAL A 44 0.86 -12.54 -5.52
CA VAL A 44 0.03 -11.46 -6.10
C VAL A 44 -1.17 -12.03 -6.84
N LYS A 45 -0.99 -13.07 -7.66
CA LYS A 45 -2.10 -13.75 -8.35
C LYS A 45 -3.07 -14.44 -7.41
N GLY A 46 -2.57 -15.03 -6.32
CA GLY A 46 -3.41 -15.63 -5.28
C GLY A 46 -4.26 -14.59 -4.55
N VAL A 47 -3.71 -13.40 -4.31
CA VAL A 47 -4.43 -12.28 -3.67
C VAL A 47 -5.46 -11.65 -4.61
N GLN A 48 -5.08 -11.42 -5.88
CA GLN A 48 -5.95 -10.80 -6.87
C GLN A 48 -5.85 -11.55 -8.22
N PRO A 49 -6.70 -12.56 -8.47
CA PRO A 49 -6.61 -13.41 -9.67
C PRO A 49 -6.75 -12.66 -11.01
N ILE A 50 -7.36 -11.47 -11.00
CA ILE A 50 -7.54 -10.62 -12.19
C ILE A 50 -6.48 -9.50 -12.29
N CYS A 51 -5.40 -9.58 -11.51
CA CYS A 51 -4.32 -8.60 -11.59
C CYS A 51 -3.60 -8.67 -12.95
N PHE A 52 -3.10 -7.52 -13.38
CA PHE A 52 -2.23 -7.45 -14.55
C PHE A 52 -0.83 -8.05 -14.27
N GLU A 53 -0.17 -8.50 -15.33
CA GLU A 53 1.17 -9.09 -15.23
C GLU A 53 2.20 -8.11 -14.67
N ASN A 54 2.07 -6.82 -15.01
CA ASN A 54 2.95 -5.78 -14.51
C ASN A 54 2.93 -5.66 -12.97
N ALA A 55 1.80 -5.94 -12.31
CA ALA A 55 1.72 -5.92 -10.87
C ALA A 55 2.53 -7.08 -10.27
N CYS A 56 2.39 -8.28 -10.82
CA CYS A 56 3.12 -9.47 -10.36
C CYS A 56 4.63 -9.24 -10.44
N TRP A 57 5.11 -8.68 -11.54
CA TRP A 57 6.52 -8.35 -11.72
C TRP A 57 7.02 -7.19 -10.87
N ALA A 58 6.18 -6.17 -10.62
CA ALA A 58 6.52 -5.06 -9.74
C ALA A 58 6.76 -5.52 -8.29
N TYR A 59 5.88 -6.37 -7.76
CA TYR A 59 6.07 -6.97 -6.44
C TYR A 59 7.26 -7.93 -6.40
N THR A 60 7.52 -8.67 -7.49
CA THR A 60 8.69 -9.55 -7.61
C THR A 60 9.99 -8.76 -7.55
N LEU A 61 10.10 -7.69 -8.34
CA LEU A 61 11.26 -6.79 -8.30
C LEU A 61 11.42 -6.19 -6.90
N GLY A 62 10.33 -5.67 -6.33
CA GLY A 62 10.32 -5.08 -5.00
C GLY A 62 10.79 -6.03 -3.89
N ALA A 63 10.34 -7.29 -3.92
CA ALA A 63 10.77 -8.32 -2.99
C ALA A 63 12.25 -8.69 -3.17
N ALA A 64 12.72 -8.80 -4.42
CA ALA A 64 14.13 -9.05 -4.72
C ALA A 64 15.03 -7.92 -4.20
N ILE A 65 14.59 -6.66 -4.36
CA ILE A 65 15.27 -5.49 -3.81
C ILE A 65 15.36 -5.59 -2.29
N ALA A 66 14.27 -5.94 -1.60
CA ALA A 66 14.26 -6.11 -0.15
C ALA A 66 15.28 -7.18 0.31
N ILE A 67 15.38 -8.28 -0.42
CA ILE A 67 16.36 -9.35 -0.15
C ILE A 67 17.80 -8.85 -0.37
N LYS A 68 18.07 -8.16 -1.48
CA LYS A 68 19.39 -7.59 -1.79
C LYS A 68 19.84 -6.56 -0.76
N GLN A 69 18.91 -5.78 -0.21
CA GLN A 69 19.17 -4.82 0.87
C GLN A 69 19.32 -5.47 2.24
N GLY A 70 19.06 -6.78 2.38
CA GLY A 70 19.12 -7.47 3.67
C GLY A 70 18.02 -7.03 4.64
N CYS A 71 16.86 -6.60 4.14
CA CYS A 71 15.74 -6.20 4.99
C CYS A 71 15.30 -7.36 5.89
N THR A 72 15.33 -7.14 7.20
CA THR A 72 14.89 -8.13 8.21
C THR A 72 13.57 -7.75 8.87
N LYS A 73 13.18 -6.47 8.79
CA LYS A 73 11.90 -5.96 9.30
C LYS A 73 10.88 -5.81 8.18
N ALA A 74 9.63 -6.14 8.47
CA ALA A 74 8.52 -6.00 7.52
C ALA A 74 8.35 -4.54 7.03
N SER A 75 8.56 -3.56 7.91
CA SER A 75 8.52 -2.14 7.56
C SER A 75 9.56 -1.75 6.50
N ASP A 76 10.75 -2.33 6.55
CA ASP A 76 11.84 -2.01 5.62
C ASP A 76 11.60 -2.69 4.27
N ALA A 77 11.16 -3.96 4.31
CA ALA A 77 10.75 -4.69 3.12
C ALA A 77 9.61 -3.97 2.37
N ALA A 78 8.64 -3.40 3.10
CA ALA A 78 7.54 -2.64 2.50
C ALA A 78 8.02 -1.42 1.68
N LYS A 79 9.04 -0.71 2.15
CA LYS A 79 9.64 0.42 1.40
C LYS A 79 10.31 -0.06 0.11
N ALA A 80 11.10 -1.13 0.19
CA ALA A 80 11.73 -1.74 -0.97
C ALA A 80 10.71 -2.24 -2.00
N ILE A 81 9.60 -2.83 -1.54
CA ILE A 81 8.47 -3.19 -2.40
C ILE A 81 7.88 -1.95 -3.08
N GLY A 82 7.74 -0.84 -2.35
CA GLY A 82 7.35 0.45 -2.92
C GLY A 82 8.25 0.94 -4.05
N GLU A 83 9.56 0.74 -3.96
CA GLU A 83 10.49 1.06 -5.05
C GLU A 83 10.23 0.19 -6.30
N GLY A 84 9.98 -1.11 -6.11
CA GLY A 84 9.57 -2.00 -7.20
C GLY A 84 8.26 -1.56 -7.86
N LEU A 85 7.26 -1.16 -7.07
CA LEU A 85 6.00 -0.62 -7.57
C LEU A 85 6.20 0.70 -8.34
N GLN A 86 7.09 1.57 -7.85
CA GLN A 86 7.37 2.84 -8.50
C GLN A 86 8.06 2.65 -9.85
N ALA A 87 9.01 1.71 -9.94
CA ALA A 87 9.72 1.39 -11.18
C ALA A 87 8.78 0.97 -12.32
N PHE A 88 7.62 0.42 -11.97
CA PHE A 88 6.60 0.01 -12.91
C PHE A 88 5.58 1.12 -13.21
N CYS A 89 5.69 2.33 -12.68
CA CYS A 89 4.82 3.43 -13.12
C CYS A 89 5.09 3.80 -14.59
N ILE A 90 4.11 4.40 -15.27
CA ILE A 90 4.33 4.84 -16.66
C ILE A 90 4.85 6.28 -16.62
N PRO A 91 5.98 6.61 -17.30
CA PRO A 91 6.49 7.97 -17.40
C PRO A 91 5.39 8.97 -17.77
N GLY A 92 5.28 10.05 -16.98
CA GLY A 92 4.31 11.12 -17.22
C GLY A 92 2.85 10.75 -16.90
N SER A 93 2.59 9.56 -16.36
CA SER A 93 1.30 9.26 -15.75
C SER A 93 1.16 9.96 -14.39
N VAL A 94 -0.08 10.12 -13.92
CA VAL A 94 -0.35 10.64 -12.57
C VAL A 94 0.33 9.77 -11.50
N ALA A 95 0.44 8.46 -11.72
CA ALA A 95 1.09 7.54 -10.78
C ALA A 95 2.59 7.78 -10.66
N ASP A 96 3.24 8.08 -11.79
CA ASP A 96 4.66 8.46 -11.84
C ASP A 96 4.87 9.84 -11.18
N ASP A 97 4.12 10.85 -11.60
CA ASP A 97 4.21 12.23 -11.05
C ASP A 97 3.99 12.26 -9.53
N ARG A 98 2.97 11.56 -9.03
CA ARG A 98 2.63 11.49 -7.60
C ARG A 98 3.45 10.49 -6.80
N GLN A 99 4.40 9.80 -7.44
CA GLN A 99 5.25 8.80 -6.80
C GLN A 99 4.45 7.74 -6.04
N VAL A 100 3.39 7.24 -6.69
CA VAL A 100 2.37 6.39 -6.06
C VAL A 100 2.95 5.09 -5.53
N GLY A 101 3.90 4.46 -6.23
CA GLY A 101 4.54 3.22 -5.76
C GLY A 101 5.30 3.43 -4.46
N LEU A 102 6.11 4.49 -4.39
CA LEU A 102 6.82 4.88 -3.16
C LEU A 102 5.82 5.23 -2.05
N GLY A 103 4.75 5.94 -2.38
CA GLY A 103 3.68 6.27 -1.44
C GLY A 103 3.05 5.03 -0.80
N HIS A 104 2.73 4.00 -1.58
CA HIS A 104 2.18 2.74 -1.08
C HIS A 104 3.18 2.00 -0.18
N GLY A 105 4.45 1.89 -0.59
CA GLY A 105 5.49 1.26 0.22
C GLY A 105 5.71 1.97 1.56
N ASN A 106 5.72 3.31 1.54
CA ASN A 106 5.84 4.12 2.75
C ASN A 106 4.62 3.98 3.67
N LEU A 107 3.40 3.97 3.13
CA LEU A 107 2.19 3.74 3.91
C LEU A 107 2.24 2.35 4.59
N ALA A 108 2.53 1.29 3.82
CA ALA A 108 2.64 -0.06 4.36
C ALA A 108 3.75 -0.15 5.43
N SER A 109 4.88 0.53 5.20
CA SER A 109 5.97 0.62 6.18
C SER A 109 5.53 1.25 7.50
N MET A 110 4.80 2.37 7.44
CA MET A 110 4.25 3.03 8.62
C MET A 110 3.26 2.12 9.35
N LEU A 111 2.37 1.45 8.62
CA LEU A 111 1.37 0.55 9.20
C LEU A 111 2.00 -0.68 9.87
N LEU A 112 3.12 -1.19 9.35
CA LEU A 112 3.83 -2.35 9.91
C LEU A 112 4.83 -1.97 11.01
N SER A 113 5.15 -0.69 11.18
CA SER A 113 6.07 -0.22 12.21
C SER A 113 5.36 0.01 13.54
N ASP A 114 5.85 -0.59 14.63
CA ASP A 114 5.33 -0.36 15.99
C ASP A 114 5.48 1.10 16.47
N GLU A 115 6.27 1.94 15.79
CA GLU A 115 6.37 3.38 16.06
C GLU A 115 5.09 4.14 15.71
N SER A 116 4.33 3.66 14.72
CA SER A 116 3.04 4.24 14.37
C SER A 116 1.97 3.70 15.31
N GLU A 117 1.32 4.57 16.08
CA GLU A 117 0.28 4.15 17.05
C GLU A 117 -1.15 4.45 16.58
N CYS A 118 -1.30 5.18 15.48
CA CYS A 118 -2.59 5.62 14.96
C CYS A 118 -2.59 5.64 13.43
N PHE A 119 -3.62 5.07 12.82
CA PHE A 119 -3.92 5.19 11.41
C PHE A 119 -5.20 6.01 11.23
N ALA A 120 -5.07 7.20 10.66
CA ALA A 120 -6.20 8.07 10.35
C ALA A 120 -6.46 8.06 8.85
N PHE A 121 -7.65 7.61 8.46
CA PHE A 121 -8.08 7.55 7.07
C PHE A 121 -9.18 8.59 6.82
N LEU A 122 -8.96 9.45 5.83
CA LEU A 122 -9.93 10.44 5.38
C LEU A 122 -10.66 9.91 4.15
N ALA A 123 -11.97 9.70 4.29
CA ALA A 123 -12.85 9.19 3.25
C ALA A 123 -13.84 10.29 2.81
N GLY A 124 -14.43 10.13 1.62
CA GLY A 124 -15.48 11.02 1.14
C GLY A 124 -16.86 10.66 1.70
N HIS A 125 -17.84 11.52 1.41
CA HIS A 125 -19.21 11.46 1.97
C HIS A 125 -19.90 10.09 1.84
N GLU A 126 -19.65 9.35 0.75
CA GLU A 126 -20.28 8.05 0.45
C GLU A 126 -19.28 6.88 0.40
N SER A 127 -18.17 6.98 1.13
CA SER A 127 -17.04 6.06 0.99
C SER A 127 -17.06 4.86 1.95
N PHE A 128 -18.19 4.16 2.08
CA PHE A 128 -18.33 2.99 2.97
C PHE A 128 -17.31 1.90 2.65
N ALA A 129 -17.20 1.51 1.37
CA ALA A 129 -16.25 0.49 0.94
C ALA A 129 -14.78 0.90 1.18
N ALA A 130 -14.46 2.19 1.07
CA ALA A 130 -13.10 2.68 1.33
C ALA A 130 -12.78 2.62 2.83
N ALA A 131 -13.74 2.95 3.69
CA ALA A 131 -13.61 2.80 5.13
C ALA A 131 -13.42 1.33 5.55
N GLU A 132 -14.21 0.41 5.00
CA GLU A 132 -14.02 -1.02 5.26
C GLU A 132 -12.66 -1.53 4.78
N GLY A 133 -12.21 -1.08 3.60
CA GLY A 133 -10.87 -1.39 3.10
C GLY A 133 -9.77 -0.87 4.03
N ALA A 134 -9.90 0.37 4.52
CA ALA A 134 -8.96 0.95 5.48
C ALA A 134 -8.92 0.18 6.82
N ILE A 135 -10.08 -0.23 7.34
CA ILE A 135 -10.17 -1.11 8.52
C ILE A 135 -9.46 -2.45 8.26
N GLY A 136 -9.73 -3.07 7.10
CA GLY A 136 -9.13 -4.36 6.72
C GLY A 136 -7.61 -4.30 6.64
N ILE A 137 -7.06 -3.22 6.06
CA ILE A 137 -5.61 -3.00 6.01
C ILE A 137 -5.02 -2.85 7.42
N ALA A 138 -5.67 -2.07 8.29
CA ALA A 138 -5.20 -1.89 9.67
C ALA A 138 -5.27 -3.20 10.47
N ASN A 139 -6.33 -3.99 10.31
CA ASN A 139 -6.47 -5.30 10.95
C ASN A 139 -5.40 -6.28 10.48
N SER A 140 -5.13 -6.33 9.18
CA SER A 140 -4.07 -7.18 8.62
C SER A 140 -2.69 -6.79 9.17
N ALA A 141 -2.41 -5.48 9.27
CA ALA A 141 -1.18 -5.01 9.90
C ALA A 141 -1.11 -5.40 11.39
N ASN A 142 -2.24 -5.35 12.11
CA ASN A 142 -2.31 -5.69 13.53
C ASN A 142 -2.03 -7.17 13.83
N GLU A 143 -2.12 -8.07 12.85
CA GLU A 143 -1.76 -9.49 13.04
C GLU A 143 -0.28 -9.71 13.40
N VAL A 144 0.59 -8.78 12.97
CA VAL A 144 2.05 -8.90 13.14
C VAL A 144 2.66 -7.83 14.04
N ARG A 145 1.83 -6.97 14.64
CA ARG A 145 2.27 -5.87 15.51
C ARG A 145 2.25 -6.24 16.98
N GLN A 146 3.09 -5.57 17.77
CA GLN A 146 3.09 -5.73 19.23
C GLN A 146 1.91 -4.97 19.86
N LYS A 147 1.59 -3.80 19.31
CA LYS A 147 0.44 -2.99 19.73
C LYS A 147 -0.45 -2.70 18.53
N PRO A 148 -1.75 -3.04 18.62
CA PRO A 148 -2.71 -2.71 17.56
C PRO A 148 -2.77 -1.20 17.29
N LEU A 149 -2.89 -0.83 16.02
CA LEU A 149 -3.14 0.54 15.58
C LEU A 149 -4.50 1.01 16.09
N ARG A 150 -4.54 2.24 16.61
CA ARG A 150 -5.80 2.98 16.76
C ARG A 150 -6.24 3.43 15.37
N VAL A 151 -7.48 3.16 14.99
CA VAL A 151 -8.00 3.54 13.67
C VAL A 151 -8.98 4.70 13.82
N ILE A 152 -8.76 5.76 13.05
CA ILE A 152 -9.66 6.92 12.96
C ILE A 152 -10.16 6.99 11.52
N LEU A 153 -11.48 7.03 11.35
CA LEU A 153 -12.11 7.23 10.06
C LEU A 153 -12.79 8.60 10.05
N ASN A 154 -12.33 9.49 9.19
CA ASN A 154 -12.84 10.86 9.07
C ASN A 154 -13.50 11.08 7.71
N GLY A 155 -14.40 12.08 7.61
CA GLY A 155 -15.04 12.51 6.37
C GLY A 155 -16.21 11.64 5.90
N LEU A 156 -16.64 10.68 6.72
CA LEU A 156 -17.79 9.83 6.44
C LEU A 156 -19.10 10.62 6.56
N GLY A 157 -20.06 10.33 5.69
CA GLY A 157 -21.44 10.79 5.85
C GLY A 157 -22.04 10.28 7.16
N LYS A 158 -22.94 11.06 7.77
CA LYS A 158 -23.51 10.80 9.10
C LYS A 158 -24.07 9.37 9.24
N ASP A 159 -24.82 8.92 8.24
CA ASP A 159 -25.43 7.59 8.24
C ASP A 159 -24.38 6.48 8.08
N ALA A 160 -23.41 6.67 7.17
CA ALA A 160 -22.33 5.71 6.96
C ALA A 160 -21.48 5.55 8.22
N ALA A 161 -21.11 6.66 8.87
CA ALA A 161 -20.35 6.66 10.11
C ALA A 161 -21.10 5.92 11.23
N LEU A 162 -22.40 6.18 11.39
CA LEU A 162 -23.23 5.51 12.38
C LEU A 162 -23.33 4.00 12.11
N ILE A 163 -23.53 3.58 10.85
CA ILE A 163 -23.62 2.16 10.49
C ILE A 163 -22.30 1.44 10.74
N ILE A 164 -21.17 2.00 10.28
CA ILE A 164 -19.84 1.43 10.49
C ILE A 164 -19.55 1.29 11.98
N SER A 165 -19.90 2.28 12.79
CA SER A 165 -19.71 2.24 14.24
C SER A 165 -20.43 1.07 14.90
N ARG A 166 -21.65 0.75 14.45
CA ARG A 166 -22.45 -0.36 14.98
C ARG A 166 -21.94 -1.72 14.55
N ILE A 167 -21.46 -1.85 13.31
CA ILE A 167 -21.01 -3.13 12.75
C ILE A 167 -19.62 -3.47 13.27
N ASN A 168 -18.70 -2.50 13.28
CA ASN A 168 -17.27 -2.73 13.54
C ASN A 168 -16.85 -2.31 14.96
N GLY A 169 -17.78 -1.80 15.79
CA GLY A 169 -17.50 -1.42 17.18
C GLY A 169 -16.69 -0.13 17.33
N PHE A 170 -16.70 0.75 16.34
CA PHE A 170 -16.04 2.05 16.43
C PHE A 170 -16.83 3.00 17.34
N THR A 171 -16.13 3.93 17.99
CA THR A 171 -16.78 5.06 18.64
C THR A 171 -17.18 6.08 17.58
N HIS A 172 -18.48 6.39 17.50
CA HIS A 172 -19.00 7.41 16.59
C HIS A 172 -18.89 8.79 17.21
N VAL A 173 -18.30 9.74 16.47
CA VAL A 173 -18.20 11.15 16.86
C VAL A 173 -18.80 11.99 15.75
N GLU A 174 -19.78 12.83 16.07
CA GLU A 174 -20.36 13.78 15.13
C GLU A 174 -19.77 15.17 15.36
N THR A 175 -19.32 15.81 14.29
CA THR A 175 -18.75 17.16 14.33
C THR A 175 -19.51 18.13 13.44
N GLU A 176 -19.60 19.38 13.87
CA GLU A 176 -20.12 20.51 13.10
C GLU A 176 -19.00 21.52 12.84
N PHE A 177 -18.89 22.01 11.60
CA PHE A 177 -17.92 23.03 11.21
C PHE A 177 -18.60 24.39 11.09
N ASP A 178 -18.13 25.36 11.86
CA ASP A 178 -18.56 26.75 11.75
C ASP A 178 -17.77 27.44 10.63
N TYR A 179 -18.44 27.69 9.51
CA TYR A 179 -17.82 28.32 8.33
C TYR A 179 -17.42 29.79 8.55
N PHE A 180 -18.00 30.48 9.54
CA PHE A 180 -17.66 31.87 9.82
C PHE A 180 -16.39 31.98 10.65
N THR A 181 -16.21 31.09 11.63
CA THR A 181 -15.06 31.11 12.55
C THR A 181 -13.95 30.13 12.16
N GLY A 182 -14.26 29.11 11.36
CA GLY A 182 -13.36 28.00 11.03
C GLY A 182 -13.23 26.96 12.14
N GLU A 183 -14.09 27.00 13.16
CA GLU A 183 -14.03 26.08 14.30
C GLU A 183 -14.79 24.78 14.03
N VAL A 184 -14.20 23.65 14.45
CA VAL A 184 -14.88 22.34 14.49
C VAL A 184 -15.35 22.07 15.91
N LYS A 185 -16.63 21.73 16.10
CA LYS A 185 -17.24 21.39 17.40
C LYS A 185 -17.74 19.96 17.39
N VAL A 186 -17.50 19.22 18.47
CA VAL A 186 -18.12 17.90 18.68
C VAL A 186 -19.54 18.12 19.17
N VAL A 187 -20.51 17.56 18.45
CA VAL A 187 -21.95 17.70 18.77
C VAL A 187 -22.56 16.40 19.29
N LYS A 188 -21.88 15.25 19.09
CA LYS A 188 -22.30 13.95 19.62
C LYS A 188 -21.14 12.96 19.73
#